data_AF-A0A1X9XAR7-F1
#
_entry.id   AF-A0A1X9XAR7-F1
#
_cell.length_a   1.000
_cell.length_b   1.000
_cell.length_c   1.000
_cell.angle_alpha   90.00
_cell.angle_beta   90.00
_cell.angle_gamma   90.00
#
_symmetry.space_group_name_H-M   'P 1'
#
loop_
_entity.id
_entity.type
_entity.pdbx_description
1 polymer ?
#
loop_
_entity_poly.entity_id
_entity_poly.type
_entity_poly.pdbx_seq_one_letter_code
_entity_poly.pdbx_strand_id
1 'polypeptide(L)' 'IGGHGDYVWEQGKFANPPARDLETWFIRGGSAGAAVYTFQQPGVYAYVNHNLIEA' A
#
# COMPACT_ATOMS: atom_id res chain seq x y z
N ILE A 1 2.13 8.47 1.90
CA ILE A 1 1.60 9.85 1.98
C ILE A 1 1.81 10.55 0.65
N GLY A 2 0.77 11.17 0.09
CA GLY A 2 0.80 11.86 -1.21
C GLY A 2 0.45 11.00 -2.43
N GLY A 3 0.05 9.75 -2.24
CA GLY A 3 -0.39 8.81 -3.28
C GLY A 3 -1.31 7.74 -2.69
N HIS A 4 -1.64 6.73 -3.49
CA HIS A 4 -2.51 5.61 -3.10
C HIS A 4 -1.90 4.27 -3.54
N GLY A 5 -2.55 3.16 -3.19
CA GLY A 5 -2.35 1.89 -3.88
C GLY A 5 -3.41 1.72 -4.97
N ASP A 6 -3.03 1.86 -6.23
CA ASP A 6 -3.93 1.67 -7.38
C ASP A 6 -4.45 0.22 -7.41
N TYR A 7 -3.57 -0.73 -7.09
CA TYR A 7 -3.88 -2.15 -6.94
C TYR A 7 -3.14 -2.71 -5.73
N VAL A 8 -3.87 -3.30 -4.79
CA VAL A 8 -3.32 -3.80 -3.52
C VAL A 8 -3.76 -5.24 -3.24
N TRP A 9 -2.77 -6.10 -3.02
CA TRP A 9 -2.93 -7.44 -2.45
C TRP A 9 -2.41 -7.43 -1.01
N GLU A 10 -3.20 -6.94 -0.07
CA GLU A 10 -2.80 -6.85 1.34
C GLU A 10 -2.50 -8.24 1.97
N GLN A 11 -3.10 -9.30 1.40
CA GLN A 11 -2.88 -10.70 1.81
C GLN A 11 -1.79 -11.42 0.99
N GLY A 12 -1.23 -10.74 -0.02
CA GLY A 12 -0.15 -11.25 -0.86
C GLY A 12 -0.48 -12.51 -1.65
N LYS A 13 -1.71 -12.63 -2.17
CA LYS A 13 -2.14 -13.77 -3.01
C LYS A 13 -2.66 -13.25 -4.35
N PHE A 14 -1.83 -13.34 -5.40
CA PHE A 14 -2.16 -12.78 -6.72
C PHE A 14 -3.33 -13.47 -7.45
N ALA A 15 -3.71 -14.67 -7.03
CA ALA A 15 -4.91 -15.33 -7.54
C ALA A 15 -6.20 -14.64 -7.10
N ASN A 16 -6.16 -13.89 -6.00
CA ASN A 16 -7.28 -13.06 -5.57
C ASN A 16 -7.24 -11.73 -6.34
N PRO A 17 -8.40 -11.14 -6.66
CA PRO A 17 -8.42 -9.79 -7.22
C PRO A 17 -7.84 -8.79 -6.21
N PRO A 18 -7.03 -7.80 -6.66
CA PRO A 18 -6.56 -6.73 -5.80
C PRO A 18 -7.70 -5.80 -5.39
N ALA A 19 -7.57 -5.18 -4.23
CA ALA A 19 -8.31 -3.97 -3.89
C ALA A 19 -7.77 -2.78 -4.72
N ARG A 20 -8.58 -1.74 -4.92
CA ARG A 20 -8.19 -0.54 -5.67
C ARG A 20 -8.33 0.71 -4.81
N ASP A 21 -7.56 1.74 -5.19
CA ASP A 21 -7.65 3.10 -4.67
C ASP A 21 -7.47 3.22 -3.14
N LEU A 22 -6.67 2.34 -2.54
CA LEU A 22 -6.49 2.32 -1.09
C LEU A 22 -5.52 3.41 -0.62
N GLU A 23 -5.94 4.20 0.37
CA GLU A 23 -5.08 5.17 1.08
C GLU A 23 -4.05 4.45 1.98
N THR A 24 -4.47 3.37 2.64
CA THR A 24 -3.65 2.54 3.52
C THR A 24 -4.18 1.09 3.46
N TRP A 25 -3.33 0.10 3.72
CA TRP A 25 -3.70 -1.32 3.74
C TRP A 25 -2.99 -2.06 4.89
N PHE A 26 -3.51 -3.23 5.27
CA PHE A 26 -3.01 -3.97 6.43
C PHE A 26 -2.27 -5.25 6.04
N ILE A 27 -0.97 -5.29 6.36
CA ILE A 27 -0.16 -6.52 6.25
C ILE A 27 -0.18 -7.23 7.60
N ARG A 28 -0.79 -8.42 7.66
CA ARG A 28 -0.82 -9.24 8.87
C ARG A 28 0.60 -9.70 9.24
N GLY A 29 0.91 -9.76 10.54
CA GLY A 29 2.18 -10.34 11.01
C GLY A 29 2.38 -11.76 10.49
N GLY A 30 3.60 -12.08 10.04
CA GLY A 30 3.92 -13.37 9.42
C GLY A 30 3.44 -13.51 7.96
N SER A 31 3.07 -12.42 7.30
CA SER A 31 2.67 -12.39 5.90
C SER A 31 3.41 -11.31 5.11
N ALA A 32 3.25 -11.34 3.79
CA ALA A 32 3.67 -10.29 2.88
C ALA A 32 2.47 -9.83 2.06
N GLY A 33 2.47 -8.57 1.63
CA GLY A 33 1.53 -8.05 0.65
C GLY A 33 2.26 -7.29 -0.45
N ALA A 34 1.50 -6.86 -1.45
CA ALA A 34 2.02 -6.11 -2.58
C ALA A 34 1.06 -4.96 -2.93
N ALA A 35 1.62 -3.83 -3.33
CA ALA A 35 0.87 -2.69 -3.84
C ALA A 35 1.54 -2.17 -5.11
N VAL A 36 0.74 -1.73 -6.06
CA VAL A 36 1.17 -1.06 -7.28
C VAL A 36 0.60 0.36 -7.26
N TYR A 37 1.44 1.32 -7.61
CA TYR A 37 1.05 2.72 -7.74
C TYR A 37 1.75 3.35 -8.95
N THR A 38 0.99 4.04 -9.78
CA THR A 38 1.52 4.86 -10.87
C THR A 38 1.65 6.29 -10.38
N PHE A 39 2.88 6.80 -10.23
CA PHE A 39 3.12 8.17 -9.79
C PHE A 39 2.54 9.19 -10.79
N GLN A 40 1.70 10.09 -10.30
CA GLN A 40 1.05 11.13 -11.12
C GLN A 40 1.64 12.53 -10.90
N GLN A 41 2.40 12.72 -9.83
CA GLN A 41 3.00 14.02 -9.49
C GLN A 41 4.49 13.82 -9.15
N PRO A 42 5.35 14.82 -9.42
CA PRO A 42 6.71 14.84 -8.91
C PRO A 42 6.72 15.29 -7.44
N GLY A 43 7.78 14.95 -6.70
CA GLY A 43 7.96 15.38 -5.33
C GLY A 43 8.60 14.31 -4.45
N VAL A 44 8.70 14.61 -3.16
CA VAL A 44 9.17 13.64 -2.15
C VAL A 44 7.96 12.98 -1.51
N TYR A 45 7.96 11.65 -1.48
CA TYR A 45 6.90 10.83 -0.92
C TYR A 45 7.42 10.03 0.27
N ALA A 46 6.61 9.91 1.32
CA ALA A 46 6.90 9.05 2.46
C ALA A 46 6.05 7.77 2.37
N TYR A 47 6.71 6.61 2.43
CA TYR A 47 6.09 5.30 2.59
C TYR A 47 6.30 4.84 4.04
N VAL A 48 5.19 4.68 4.78
CA VAL A 48 5.23 4.56 6.24
C VAL A 48 4.23 3.53 6.75
N ASN A 49 4.46 3.05 7.97
CA ASN A 49 3.37 2.52 8.79
C ASN A 49 2.50 3.71 9.23
N HIS A 50 1.18 3.64 9.01
CA HIS A 50 0.29 4.75 9.32
C HIS A 50 -0.08 4.86 10.81
N ASN A 51 0.52 4.03 11.67
CA ASN A 51 0.74 4.37 13.06
C ASN A 51 1.93 5.33 13.18
N LEU A 52 1.66 6.64 13.21
CA LEU A 52 2.70 7.68 13.15
C LEU A 52 3.61 7.75 14.39
N ILE A 53 3.28 7.03 15.46
CA ILE A 53 4.18 6.89 16.62
C ILE A 53 5.33 5.91 16.31
N GLU A 54 5.14 5.02 15.34
CA GLU A 54 6.11 4.00 14.92
C GLU A 54 6.91 4.38 13.66
N ALA A 55 6.61 5.55 13.07
CA ALA A 55 7.13 5.98 11.77
C ALA A 55 8.46 6.73 11.85
#